data_AF-A0A7K8L475-F1
#
_entry.id   AF-A0A7K8L475-F1
#
_cell.length_a   1.000
_cell.length_b   1.000
_cell.length_c   1.000
_cell.angle_alpha   90.00
_cell.angle_beta   90.00
_cell.angle_gamma   90.00
#
_symmetry.space_group_name_H-M   'P 1'
#
loop_
_entity.id
_entity.type
_entity.pdbx_description
1 polymer ?
#
loop_
_entity_poly.entity_id
_entity_poly.type
_entity_poly.pdbx_seq_one_letter_code
_entity_poly.pdbx_strand_id
1 'polypeptide(L)' 'MHCWKVMAVFLLCSLLLSQTHCASLRQRQPRLSRHRRMTPFWRGVSLRPIGASCRDNSECITMLCR' A
#
# COMPACT_ATOMS: atom_id res chain seq x y z
N MET A 1 -0.28 16.28 47.98
CA MET A 1 0.62 16.61 46.86
C MET A 1 0.98 15.41 45.96
N HIS A 2 0.70 14.17 46.37
CA HIS A 2 0.97 12.96 45.55
C HIS A 2 -0.09 12.69 44.47
N CYS A 3 -1.32 13.19 44.64
CA CYS A 3 -2.42 12.92 43.72
C CYS A 3 -2.20 13.51 42.32
N TRP A 4 -1.62 14.71 42.22
CA TRP A 4 -1.33 15.33 40.91
C TRP A 4 -0.34 14.48 40.10
N LYS A 5 0.69 13.94 40.76
CA LYS A 5 1.68 13.05 40.12
C LYS A 5 1.01 11.81 39.54
N VAL A 6 0.09 11.19 40.26
CA VAL A 6 -0.67 10.02 39.80
C VAL A 6 -1.55 10.38 38.60
N MET A 7 -2.24 11.53 38.65
CA MET A 7 -3.06 12.00 37.52
C MET A 7 -2.21 12.29 36.28
N ALA A 8 -1.03 12.90 36.46
CA ALA A 8 -0.11 13.17 35.35
C ALA A 8 0.39 11.88 34.70
N VAL A 9 0.73 10.85 35.49
CA VAL A 9 1.13 9.54 34.97
C VAL A 9 -0.03 8.87 34.22
N PHE A 10 -1.24 8.91 34.77
CA PHE A 10 -2.42 8.30 34.15
C PHE A 10 -2.77 8.93 32.80
N LEU A 11 -2.71 10.27 32.72
CA LEU A 11 -2.92 11.03 31.48
C LEU A 11 -1.84 10.69 30.44
N LEU A 12 -0.58 10.59 30.86
CA LEU A 12 0.52 10.23 29.97
C LEU A 12 0.34 8.83 29.40
N CYS A 13 0.03 7.83 30.24
CA CYS A 13 -0.25 6.46 29.80
C CYS A 13 -1.42 6.40 28.81
N SER A 14 -2.50 7.13 29.09
CA SER A 14 -3.68 7.19 28.20
C SER A 14 -3.33 7.79 26.84
N LEU A 15 -2.50 8.84 26.82
CA LEU A 15 -2.02 9.47 25.59
C LEU A 15 -1.16 8.52 24.77
N LEU A 16 -0.23 7.79 25.41
CA LEU A 16 0.62 6.80 24.73
C LEU A 16 -0.21 5.66 24.14
N LEU A 17 -1.16 5.09 24.89
CA LEU A 17 -2.06 4.06 24.36
C LEU A 17 -2.84 4.59 23.14
N SER A 18 -3.41 5.80 23.24
CA SER A 18 -4.15 6.43 22.14
C SER A 18 -3.28 6.63 20.89
N GLN A 19 -2.03 7.06 21.07
CA GLN A 19 -1.06 7.21 19.98
C GLN A 19 -0.74 5.86 19.31
N THR A 20 -0.65 4.76 20.06
CA THR A 20 -0.42 3.42 19.48
C THR A 20 -1.64 2.91 18.70
N HIS A 21 -2.86 3.20 19.18
CA HIS A 21 -4.09 2.89 18.46
C HIS A 21 -4.22 3.74 17.18
N CYS A 22 -3.89 5.03 17.23
CA CYS A 22 -3.90 5.90 16.04
C CYS A 22 -2.73 5.63 15.09
N ALA A 23 -1.56 5.18 15.56
CA ALA A 23 -0.45 4.73 14.72
C ALA A 23 -0.72 3.37 14.05
N SER A 24 -1.71 2.61 14.54
CA SER A 24 -2.23 1.41 13.86
C SER A 24 -3.06 1.75 12.61
N LEU A 25 -3.31 3.03 12.32
CA LEU A 25 -3.66 3.53 10.98
C LEU A 25 -2.47 3.49 10.01
N ARG A 26 -1.61 2.47 10.12
CA ARG A 26 -1.14 1.79 8.91
C ARG A 26 -2.30 0.95 8.35
N GLN A 27 -3.42 1.66 8.12
CA GLN A 27 -4.48 1.25 7.24
C GLN A 27 -3.75 0.72 6.03
N ARG A 28 -4.03 -0.55 5.75
CA ARG A 28 -3.62 -1.28 4.57
C ARG A 28 -4.11 -0.46 3.39
N GLN A 29 -3.40 0.63 3.06
CA GLN A 29 -3.46 1.27 1.78
C GLN A 29 -3.32 0.08 0.85
N PRO A 30 -4.32 -0.23 0.00
CA PRO A 30 -4.04 -1.11 -1.10
C PRO A 30 -2.81 -0.47 -1.70
N ARG A 31 -1.67 -1.13 -1.58
CA ARG A 31 -0.43 -0.65 -2.17
C ARG A 31 -0.87 -0.52 -3.62
N LEU A 32 -1.15 0.70 -4.07
CA LEU A 32 -1.08 1.08 -5.45
C LEU A 32 0.38 0.81 -5.73
N SER A 33 0.64 -0.47 -6.00
CA SER A 33 1.93 -1.02 -6.31
C SER A 33 2.27 -0.22 -7.52
N ARG A 34 3.07 0.84 -7.32
CA ARG A 34 3.47 1.77 -8.36
C ARG A 34 3.95 0.85 -9.45
N HIS A 35 3.14 0.68 -10.49
CA HIS A 35 3.42 -0.30 -11.51
C HIS A 35 4.78 0.11 -12.02
N ARG A 36 5.79 -0.72 -11.71
CA ARG A 36 7.18 -0.38 -12.00
C ARG A 36 7.14 0.01 -13.46
N ARG A 37 7.61 1.22 -13.80
CA ARG A 37 7.77 1.58 -15.21
C ARG A 37 8.61 0.45 -15.75
N MET A 38 7.95 -0.41 -16.48
CA MET A 38 8.52 -1.61 -17.04
C MET A 38 9.61 -1.05 -18.03
N THR A 39 10.52 -1.85 -18.55
CA THR A 39 11.53 -1.30 -19.47
C THR A 39 10.99 -1.26 -20.90
N PRO A 40 11.33 -0.27 -21.74
CA PRO A 40 10.87 -0.17 -23.13
C PRO A 40 11.13 -1.43 -23.98
N PHE A 41 11.96 -2.35 -23.48
CA PHE A 41 12.10 -3.72 -23.96
C PHE A 41 10.78 -4.43 -24.27
N TRP A 42 9.68 -4.16 -23.55
CA TRP A 42 8.36 -4.73 -23.88
C TRP A 42 7.93 -4.48 -25.34
N ARG A 43 8.41 -3.39 -25.98
CA ARG A 43 8.14 -3.12 -27.40
C ARG A 43 8.79 -4.14 -28.32
N GLY A 44 9.91 -4.73 -27.91
CA GLY A 44 10.64 -5.74 -28.67
C GLY A 44 10.16 -7.18 -28.43
N VAL A 45 9.52 -7.48 -27.29
CA VAL A 45 9.06 -8.84 -26.96
C VAL A 45 7.69 -9.16 -27.55
N SER A 46 7.08 -8.24 -28.29
CA SER A 46 5.69 -8.32 -28.80
C SER A 46 4.61 -8.57 -27.74
N LEU A 47 4.98 -8.60 -26.44
CA LEU A 47 4.08 -8.80 -25.32
C LEU A 47 3.51 -7.46 -24.86
N ARG A 48 2.19 -7.37 -24.88
CA ARG A 48 1.40 -6.21 -24.51
C ARG A 48 1.32 -6.09 -22.98
N PRO A 49 1.48 -4.88 -22.42
CA PRO A 49 1.33 -4.64 -21.00
C PRO A 49 -0.14 -4.66 -20.56
N ILE A 50 -0.37 -4.66 -19.26
CA ILE A 50 -1.72 -4.62 -18.66
C ILE A 50 -2.42 -3.32 -19.08
N GLY A 51 -3.61 -3.42 -19.66
CA GLY A 51 -4.42 -2.28 -20.13
C GLY A 51 -4.19 -1.87 -21.58
N ALA A 52 -3.35 -2.60 -22.33
CA ALA A 52 -3.28 -2.47 -23.78
C ALA A 52 -4.40 -3.27 -24.46
N SER A 53 -4.89 -2.77 -25.60
CA SER A 53 -5.84 -3.51 -26.43
C SER A 53 -5.18 -4.79 -26.95
N CYS A 54 -5.87 -5.92 -26.84
CA CYS A 54 -5.44 -7.24 -27.26
C CYS A 54 -6.51 -7.91 -28.11
N ARG A 55 -6.09 -8.82 -28.99
CA ARG A 55 -6.96 -9.65 -29.81
C ARG A 55 -6.94 -11.11 -29.38
N ASP A 56 -5.79 -11.59 -28.89
CA ASP A 56 -5.58 -12.93 -28.35
C ASP A 56 -4.90 -12.89 -26.97
N ASN A 57 -5.18 -13.89 -26.14
CA ASN A 57 -4.62 -13.99 -24.78
C ASN A 57 -3.08 -14.06 -24.77
N SER A 58 -2.47 -14.67 -25.79
CA SER A 58 -1.02 -14.81 -25.92
C SER A 58 -0.30 -13.50 -26.24
N GLU A 59 -1.02 -12.47 -26.67
CA GLU A 59 -0.43 -11.16 -26.90
C GLU A 59 -0.10 -10.44 -25.58
N CYS A 60 -0.79 -10.76 -24.49
CA CYS A 60 -0.62 -10.09 -23.20
C CYS A 60 0.43 -10.81 -22.35
N ILE A 61 1.25 -10.05 -21.61
CA ILE A 61 2.19 -10.64 -20.63
C ILE A 61 1.49 -11.47 -19.55
N THR A 62 0.23 -11.16 -19.26
CA THR A 62 -0.61 -11.90 -18.30
C THR A 62 -1.24 -13.15 -18.89
N MET A 63 -1.02 -13.47 -20.17
CA MET A 63 -1.71 -14.54 -20.90
C MET A 63 -3.24 -14.43 -20.83
N LEU A 64 -3.75 -13.20 -20.69
CA LEU A 64 -5.15 -12.91 -20.49
C LEU A 64 -5.50 -11.58 -21.16
N CYS A 65 -6.47 -11.63 -22.07
CA CYS A 65 -7.06 -10.45 -22.69
C CYS A 65 -8.36 -10.07 -21.96
N ARG A 66 -8.45 -8.83 -21.47
CA ARG A 66 -9.60 -8.29 -20.73
C ARG A 66 -9.76 -6.80 -20.97
#